data_AF-A0A972IF19-F1
#
_entry.id   AF-A0A972IF19-F1
#
_cell.length_a   1.000
_cell.length_b   1.000
_cell.length_c   1.000
_cell.angle_alpha   90.00
_cell.angle_beta   90.00
_cell.angle_gamma   90.00
#
_symmetry.space_group_name_H-M   'P 1'
#
loop_
_entity.id
_entity.type
_entity.pdbx_description
1 polymer ?
#
loop_
_entity_poly.entity_id
_entity_poly.type
_entity_poly.pdbx_seq_one_letter_code
_entity_poly.pdbx_strand_id
1 'polypeptide(L)'
;MSPLFSNQHGAEPARQPDASPGGPDPTALEHLIESLRSVGRLFEDANRQIADYLLERQAQPPAASLSGGPPGRRTEDLARSIAALEAKLDALAGLVAGEDRGASADAPPPEALVDSLRPVRDKLEVLDQQNAAVYRLLERIEAQLQSGIQSLAELLIPQPAADEELPETSAAWRRAILGADLVDDAALGESTGQLLQGVAGGDKAAQALAGQLLVFHSAPAERLPQLLKDVGEAYYRWQPKTAPGNSPFEQALAGSLQRACEAAGIHNSVELVHPGERFDSARHNAASRGVEIVRVLGWIVLRDNGKVYTKAAVAVR
;
A
#
# COMPACT_ATOMS: atom_id res chain seq x y z
N MET A 1 30.20 28.07 -80.12
CA MET A 1 31.44 27.81 -79.36
C MET A 1 31.32 28.54 -78.03
N SER A 2 31.19 27.81 -76.93
CA SER A 2 31.41 28.33 -75.56
C SER A 2 32.88 28.79 -75.42
N PRO A 3 33.32 29.61 -74.42
CA PRO A 3 32.87 29.54 -73.01
C PRO A 3 32.94 30.84 -72.15
N LEU A 4 32.63 30.67 -70.85
CA LEU A 4 33.28 31.27 -69.65
C LEU A 4 32.50 32.24 -68.73
N PHE A 5 32.41 31.78 -67.45
CA PHE A 5 32.33 32.49 -66.14
C PHE A 5 31.08 33.33 -65.84
N SER A 6 30.57 33.51 -64.62
CA SER A 6 30.70 32.93 -63.27
C SER A 6 29.66 33.68 -62.41
N ASN A 7 29.18 33.05 -61.34
CA ASN A 7 28.65 33.59 -60.06
C ASN A 7 27.34 32.92 -59.65
N GLN A 8 27.39 32.01 -58.67
CA GLN A 8 27.35 32.25 -57.22
C GLN A 8 25.96 32.65 -56.72
N HIS A 9 25.37 31.77 -55.91
CA HIS A 9 24.65 31.95 -54.63
C HIS A 9 23.90 30.61 -54.44
N GLY A 10 24.41 29.66 -53.66
CA GLY A 10 24.52 29.76 -52.21
C GLY A 10 23.25 29.16 -51.57
N ALA A 11 23.04 27.85 -51.75
CA ALA A 11 21.96 27.11 -51.10
C ALA A 11 22.59 26.11 -50.12
N GLU A 12 22.64 26.48 -48.85
CA GLU A 12 23.04 25.65 -47.73
C GLU A 12 21.75 25.05 -47.11
N PRO A 13 21.51 23.73 -47.19
CA PRO A 13 20.41 23.13 -46.45
C PRO A 13 20.84 22.94 -44.99
N ALA A 14 20.07 23.58 -44.10
CA ALA A 14 20.15 23.43 -42.66
C ALA A 14 20.11 21.94 -42.26
N ARG A 15 21.12 21.53 -41.47
CA ARG A 15 21.14 20.24 -40.77
C ARG A 15 19.95 20.16 -39.83
N GLN A 16 19.10 19.16 -40.02
CA GLN A 16 18.17 18.66 -39.02
C GLN A 16 18.96 18.21 -37.77
N PRO A 17 18.57 18.63 -36.56
CA PRO A 17 19.04 17.96 -35.35
C PRO A 17 18.28 16.63 -35.20
N ASP A 18 19.06 15.55 -35.06
CA ASP A 18 18.59 14.23 -34.67
C ASP A 18 17.71 14.33 -33.41
N ALA A 19 16.45 13.93 -33.55
CA ALA A 19 15.57 13.70 -32.43
C ALA A 19 16.04 12.45 -31.68
N SER A 20 16.57 12.63 -30.48
CA SER A 20 16.74 11.54 -29.51
C SER A 20 15.36 10.97 -29.14
N PRO A 21 15.09 9.66 -29.29
CA PRO A 21 13.88 9.04 -28.78
C PRO A 21 14.11 8.66 -27.31
N GLY A 22 14.03 9.64 -26.41
CA GLY A 22 14.09 9.44 -24.97
C GLY A 22 12.70 9.24 -24.37
N GLY A 23 11.96 8.21 -24.82
CA GLY A 23 10.77 7.73 -24.12
C GLY A 23 11.18 6.63 -23.13
N PRO A 24 10.60 6.57 -21.91
CA PRO A 24 10.87 5.46 -21.00
C PRO A 24 10.47 4.15 -21.67
N ASP A 25 11.43 3.21 -21.76
CA ASP A 25 11.27 1.90 -22.37
C ASP A 25 10.02 1.19 -21.80
N PRO A 26 8.98 0.91 -22.61
CA PRO A 26 7.74 0.27 -22.13
C PRO A 26 7.99 -1.11 -21.51
N THR A 27 9.10 -1.75 -21.87
CA THR A 27 9.59 -3.01 -21.32
C THR A 27 10.02 -2.92 -19.86
N ALA A 28 10.50 -1.76 -19.38
CA ALA A 28 10.91 -1.58 -17.99
C ALA A 28 9.70 -1.50 -17.03
N LEU A 29 8.63 -0.83 -17.47
CA LEU A 29 7.36 -0.76 -16.72
C LEU A 29 6.67 -2.13 -16.68
N GLU A 30 6.67 -2.86 -17.79
CA GLU A 30 6.14 -4.23 -17.86
C GLU A 30 6.91 -5.18 -16.95
N HIS A 31 8.25 -5.07 -16.90
CA HIS A 31 9.09 -5.85 -16.01
C HIS A 31 8.84 -5.52 -14.52
N LEU A 32 8.59 -4.25 -14.19
CA LEU A 32 8.23 -3.82 -12.84
C LEU A 32 6.86 -4.35 -12.42
N ILE A 33 5.87 -4.29 -13.31
CA ILE A 33 4.52 -4.82 -13.06
C ILE A 33 4.56 -6.34 -12.83
N GLU A 34 5.33 -7.07 -13.62
CA GLU A 34 5.46 -8.53 -13.44
C GLU A 34 6.23 -8.89 -12.16
N SER A 35 7.25 -8.10 -11.81
CA SER A 35 7.97 -8.23 -10.53
C SER A 35 7.04 -8.01 -9.33
N LEU A 36 6.19 -6.97 -9.38
CA LEU A 36 5.22 -6.69 -8.33
C LEU A 36 4.14 -7.77 -8.21
N ARG A 37 3.69 -8.36 -9.33
CA ARG A 37 2.76 -9.52 -9.30
C ARG A 37 3.41 -10.78 -8.73
N SER A 38 4.69 -11.01 -9.01
CA SER A 38 5.44 -12.14 -8.45
C SER A 38 5.57 -12.02 -6.94
N VAL A 39 5.91 -10.81 -6.46
CA VAL A 39 5.97 -10.51 -5.02
C VAL A 39 4.60 -10.64 -4.36
N GLY A 40 3.52 -10.16 -5.00
CA GLY A 40 2.15 -10.32 -4.51
C GLY A 40 1.77 -11.79 -4.29
N ARG A 41 2.11 -12.67 -5.24
CA ARG A 41 1.88 -14.12 -5.13
C ARG A 41 2.66 -14.76 -3.97
N LEU A 42 3.91 -14.35 -3.76
CA LEU A 42 4.72 -14.85 -2.63
C LEU A 42 4.15 -14.42 -1.27
N PHE A 43 3.64 -13.19 -1.17
CA PHE A 43 2.97 -12.71 0.04
C PHE A 43 1.64 -13.43 0.30
N GLU A 44 0.86 -13.73 -0.75
CA GLU A 44 -0.35 -14.52 -0.63
C GLU A 44 -0.06 -15.96 -0.17
N ASP A 45 0.96 -16.61 -0.72
CA ASP A 45 1.37 -17.96 -0.32
C ASP A 45 1.91 -18.00 1.11
N ALA A 46 2.71 -17.01 1.51
CA ALA A 46 3.21 -16.88 2.88
C ALA A 46 2.05 -16.60 3.87
N ASN A 47 1.12 -15.70 3.52
CA ASN A 47 -0.05 -15.43 4.35
C ASN A 47 -0.96 -16.65 4.47
N ARG A 48 -1.10 -17.44 3.41
CA ARG A 48 -1.86 -18.70 3.44
C ARG A 48 -1.18 -19.73 4.36
N GLN A 49 0.14 -19.89 4.26
CA GLN A 49 0.89 -20.78 5.17
C GLN A 49 0.82 -20.32 6.64
N ILE A 50 0.85 -19.01 6.91
CA ILE A 50 0.69 -18.46 8.26
C ILE A 50 -0.74 -18.67 8.76
N ALA A 51 -1.75 -18.45 7.91
CA ALA A 51 -3.15 -18.69 8.26
C ALA A 51 -3.41 -20.16 8.56
N ASP A 52 -2.86 -21.08 7.74
CA ASP A 52 -2.96 -22.53 7.96
C ASP A 52 -2.25 -22.92 9.26
N TYR A 53 -1.05 -22.40 9.53
CA TYR A 53 -0.33 -22.62 10.78
C TYR A 53 -1.07 -22.07 12.01
N LEU A 54 -1.69 -20.89 11.90
CA LEU A 54 -2.45 -20.27 12.98
C LEU A 54 -3.78 -20.99 13.24
N LEU A 55 -4.41 -21.54 12.20
CA LEU A 55 -5.60 -22.40 12.31
C LEU A 55 -5.25 -23.74 12.97
N GLU A 56 -4.13 -24.37 12.58
CA GLU A 56 -3.61 -25.57 13.24
C GLU A 56 -3.27 -25.29 14.72
N ARG A 57 -2.71 -24.10 15.01
CA ARG A 57 -2.38 -23.70 16.39
C ARG A 57 -3.61 -23.34 17.23
N GLN A 58 -4.66 -22.74 16.65
CA GLN A 58 -5.91 -22.41 17.36
C GLN A 58 -6.82 -23.62 17.58
N ALA A 59 -6.72 -24.66 16.75
CA ALA A 59 -7.42 -25.92 16.95
C ALA A 59 -6.86 -26.75 18.13
N GLN A 60 -5.77 -26.31 18.77
CA GLN A 60 -5.10 -27.02 19.86
C GLN A 60 -5.47 -26.42 21.24
N PRO A 61 -6.20 -27.14 22.11
CA PRO A 61 -6.55 -26.64 23.45
C PRO A 61 -5.35 -26.63 24.40
N PRO A 62 -5.35 -25.78 25.45
CA PRO A 62 -4.20 -25.62 26.33
C PRO A 62 -4.15 -26.76 27.35
N ALA A 63 -2.95 -27.33 27.50
CA ALA A 63 -2.50 -28.26 28.54
C ALA A 63 -2.91 -29.73 28.41
N ALA A 64 -2.13 -30.47 27.64
CA ALA A 64 -1.52 -31.72 28.13
C ALA A 64 -0.25 -32.00 27.31
N SER A 65 0.90 -31.81 27.93
CA SER A 65 2.14 -32.45 27.50
C SER A 65 1.93 -33.97 27.48
N LEU A 66 2.23 -34.61 26.35
CA LEU A 66 2.77 -35.98 26.16
C LEU A 66 2.22 -36.59 24.86
N SER A 67 3.12 -36.75 23.89
CA SER A 67 3.11 -37.78 22.84
C SER A 67 2.04 -37.73 21.72
N GLY A 68 2.48 -37.73 20.46
CA GLY A 68 1.84 -38.59 19.45
C GLY A 68 1.31 -38.04 18.11
N GLY A 69 2.10 -37.27 17.34
CA GLY A 69 2.17 -37.33 15.86
C GLY A 69 1.13 -36.57 14.98
N PRO A 70 1.42 -36.31 13.67
CA PRO A 70 2.61 -36.70 12.88
C PRO A 70 3.38 -35.53 12.23
N PRO A 71 4.73 -35.59 12.22
CA PRO A 71 5.50 -35.53 10.98
C PRO A 71 5.99 -36.95 10.67
N GLY A 72 5.04 -37.79 10.25
CA GLY A 72 5.02 -39.25 10.43
C GLY A 72 5.80 -40.08 9.41
N ARG A 73 6.98 -39.63 8.96
CA ARG A 73 7.92 -40.54 8.27
C ARG A 73 9.34 -40.38 8.78
N ARG A 74 9.87 -39.16 8.81
CA ARG A 74 11.28 -38.93 9.23
C ARG A 74 11.50 -39.07 10.74
N THR A 75 10.54 -38.66 11.56
CA THR A 75 10.66 -38.77 13.03
C THR A 75 10.40 -40.19 13.52
N GLU A 76 9.49 -40.92 12.86
CA GLU A 76 9.27 -42.35 13.12
C GLU A 76 10.48 -43.20 12.70
N ASP A 77 11.12 -42.87 11.58
CA ASP A 77 12.35 -43.54 11.15
C ASP A 77 13.53 -43.23 12.09
N LEU A 78 13.60 -42.01 12.64
CA LEU A 78 14.58 -41.65 13.66
C LEU A 78 14.33 -42.38 14.98
N ALA A 79 13.07 -42.41 15.45
CA ALA A 79 12.68 -43.12 16.66
C ALA A 79 12.92 -44.63 16.54
N ARG A 80 12.62 -45.22 15.37
CA ARG A 80 12.88 -46.63 15.06
C ARG A 80 14.39 -46.92 15.00
N SER A 81 15.19 -45.96 14.49
CA SER A 81 16.65 -46.06 14.49
C SER A 81 17.26 -45.94 15.88
N ILE A 82 16.68 -45.12 16.77
CA ILE A 82 17.12 -44.98 18.17
C ILE A 82 16.77 -46.25 18.96
N ALA A 83 15.55 -46.76 18.84
CA ALA A 83 15.14 -48.00 19.49
C ALA A 83 15.97 -49.21 19.03
N ALA A 84 16.35 -49.28 17.75
CA ALA A 84 17.25 -50.32 17.23
C ALA A 84 18.68 -50.18 17.76
N LEU A 85 19.12 -48.96 18.10
CA LEU A 85 20.43 -48.68 18.68
C LEU A 85 20.46 -49.06 20.17
N GLU A 86 19.40 -48.74 20.91
CA GLU A 86 19.19 -49.15 22.30
C GLU A 86 19.19 -50.67 22.42
N ALA A 87 18.43 -51.37 21.56
CA ALA A 87 18.42 -52.84 21.55
C ALA A 87 19.80 -53.47 21.24
N LYS A 88 20.61 -52.82 20.40
CA LYS A 88 21.99 -53.27 20.12
C LYS A 88 22.95 -52.97 21.28
N LEU A 89 22.75 -51.87 22.00
CA LEU A 89 23.49 -51.51 23.20
C LEU A 89 23.17 -52.46 24.35
N ASP A 90 21.91 -52.85 24.54
CA ASP A 90 21.50 -53.84 25.53
C ASP A 90 22.04 -55.24 25.19
N ALA A 91 22.07 -55.61 23.90
CA ALA A 91 22.69 -56.86 23.46
C ALA A 91 24.22 -56.89 23.72
N LEU A 92 24.90 -55.76 23.55
CA LEU A 92 26.33 -55.61 23.88
C LEU A 92 26.58 -55.59 25.40
N ALA A 93 25.70 -54.96 26.17
CA ALA A 93 25.77 -54.98 27.64
C ALA A 93 25.52 -56.40 28.19
N GLY A 94 24.64 -57.17 27.56
CA GLY A 94 24.40 -58.58 27.87
C GLY A 94 25.58 -59.50 27.55
N LEU A 95 26.36 -59.19 26.50
CA LEU A 95 27.60 -59.90 26.17
C LEU A 95 28.72 -59.62 27.19
N VAL A 96 28.81 -58.40 27.71
CA VAL A 96 29.82 -58.02 28.73
C VAL A 96 29.44 -58.51 30.14
N ALA A 97 28.14 -58.64 30.45
CA ALA A 97 27.68 -59.17 31.73
C ALA A 97 27.69 -60.71 31.84
N GLY A 98 27.95 -61.41 30.73
CA GLY A 98 28.02 -62.89 30.68
C GLY A 98 29.41 -63.49 30.91
N GLU A 99 30.48 -62.68 30.97
CA GLU A 99 31.88 -63.15 31.14
C GLU A 99 32.27 -63.38 32.61
N ASP A 100 31.46 -64.14 33.35
CA ASP A 100 31.92 -64.73 34.61
C ASP A 100 31.38 -66.15 34.79
N ARG A 101 31.78 -67.05 33.88
CA ARG A 101 32.09 -68.47 34.15
C ARG A 101 32.51 -69.23 32.89
N GLY A 102 33.80 -69.60 32.85
CA GLY A 102 34.27 -70.79 32.15
C GLY A 102 35.01 -70.53 30.84
N ALA A 103 36.31 -70.79 30.85
CA ALA A 103 37.24 -70.79 29.73
C ALA A 103 36.67 -71.34 28.40
N SER A 104 36.77 -70.53 27.34
CA SER A 104 37.24 -70.92 25.99
C SER A 104 37.41 -69.67 25.12
N ALA A 105 38.43 -69.68 24.29
CA ALA A 105 38.85 -68.62 23.39
C ALA A 105 37.74 -68.17 22.42
N ASP A 106 37.34 -66.91 22.51
CA ASP A 106 37.28 -65.93 21.41
C ASP A 106 36.67 -64.64 21.97
N ALA A 107 37.54 -63.71 22.40
CA ALA A 107 37.08 -62.33 22.60
C ALA A 107 36.73 -61.79 21.21
N PRO A 108 35.51 -61.29 20.95
CA PRO A 108 35.22 -60.68 19.66
C PRO A 108 36.23 -59.53 19.48
N PRO A 109 36.99 -59.51 18.38
CA PRO A 109 38.05 -58.53 18.21
C PRO A 109 37.42 -57.12 18.31
N PRO A 110 38.15 -56.12 18.81
CA PRO A 110 37.68 -54.73 18.87
C PRO A 110 37.18 -54.22 17.50
N GLU A 111 37.57 -54.88 16.42
CA GLU A 111 37.07 -54.71 15.05
C GLU A 111 35.56 -54.97 14.89
N ALA A 112 34.97 -55.96 15.57
CA ALA A 112 33.53 -56.28 15.46
C ALA A 112 32.62 -55.20 16.10
N LEU A 113 33.09 -54.58 17.17
CA LEU A 113 32.44 -53.42 17.80
C LEU A 113 32.58 -52.15 16.95
N VAL A 114 33.76 -51.95 16.35
CA VAL A 114 34.01 -50.86 15.39
C VAL A 114 33.15 -51.01 14.13
N ASP A 115 32.96 -52.22 13.64
CA ASP A 115 32.10 -52.52 12.48
C ASP A 115 30.60 -52.36 12.80
N SER A 116 30.18 -52.63 14.04
CA SER A 116 28.80 -52.39 14.48
C SER A 116 28.47 -50.90 14.67
N LEU A 117 29.47 -50.08 15.04
CA LEU A 117 29.33 -48.63 15.25
C LEU A 117 29.56 -47.79 13.98
N ARG A 118 30.20 -48.35 12.95
CA ARG A 118 30.34 -47.74 11.60
C ARG A 118 29.05 -47.15 11.04
N PRO A 119 27.92 -47.90 10.96
CA PRO A 119 26.69 -47.35 10.39
C PRO A 119 26.08 -46.21 11.22
N VAL A 120 26.39 -46.13 12.51
CA VAL A 120 25.95 -45.01 13.37
C VAL A 120 26.82 -43.78 13.11
N ARG A 121 28.14 -43.99 12.98
CA ARG A 121 29.09 -42.95 12.61
C ARG A 121 28.80 -42.37 11.22
N ASP A 122 28.55 -43.21 10.23
CA ASP A 122 28.22 -42.79 8.87
C ASP A 122 26.93 -41.96 8.85
N LYS A 123 25.91 -42.36 9.63
CA LYS A 123 24.67 -41.58 9.79
C LYS A 123 24.92 -40.24 10.50
N LEU A 124 25.82 -40.21 11.49
CA LEU A 124 26.20 -38.97 12.19
C LEU A 124 26.89 -38.00 11.23
N GLU A 125 27.80 -38.50 10.39
CA GLU A 125 28.48 -37.72 9.36
C GLU A 125 27.49 -37.18 8.31
N VAL A 126 26.49 -37.98 7.90
CA VAL A 126 25.43 -37.53 6.98
C VAL A 126 24.54 -36.46 7.64
N LEU A 127 24.19 -36.61 8.91
CA LEU A 127 23.42 -35.60 9.67
C LEU A 127 24.20 -34.31 9.83
N ASP A 128 25.51 -34.39 10.07
CA ASP A 128 26.37 -33.22 10.20
C ASP A 128 26.52 -32.48 8.86
N GLN A 129 26.66 -33.21 7.75
CA GLN A 129 26.64 -32.67 6.40
C GLN A 129 25.29 -32.00 6.06
N GLN A 130 24.17 -32.58 6.48
CA GLN A 130 22.84 -32.00 6.30
C GLN A 130 22.65 -30.73 7.13
N ASN A 131 23.08 -30.73 8.39
CA ASN A 131 23.07 -29.55 9.24
C ASN A 131 23.92 -28.43 8.63
N ALA A 132 25.14 -28.74 8.16
CA ALA A 132 25.99 -27.77 7.48
C ALA A 132 25.39 -27.24 6.16
N ALA A 133 24.55 -28.02 5.47
CA ALA A 133 23.82 -27.55 4.29
C ALA A 133 22.65 -26.62 4.68
N VAL A 134 21.95 -26.91 5.78
CA VAL A 134 20.87 -26.07 6.33
C VAL A 134 21.42 -24.72 6.81
N TYR A 135 22.55 -24.70 7.53
CA TYR A 135 23.19 -23.46 7.95
C TYR A 135 23.60 -22.58 6.76
N ARG A 136 24.17 -23.18 5.70
CA ARG A 136 24.50 -22.44 4.46
C ARG A 136 23.27 -21.89 3.74
N LEU A 137 22.13 -22.60 3.80
CA LEU A 137 20.86 -22.11 3.27
C LEU A 137 20.33 -20.92 4.08
N LEU A 138 20.41 -21.00 5.42
CA LEU A 138 20.04 -19.91 6.32
C LEU A 138 20.88 -18.66 6.07
N GLU A 139 22.20 -18.80 5.97
CA GLU A 139 23.11 -17.68 5.64
C GLU A 139 22.76 -17.05 4.29
N ARG A 140 22.40 -17.85 3.29
CA ARG A 140 22.00 -17.35 1.98
C ARG A 140 20.66 -16.61 2.01
N ILE A 141 19.69 -17.12 2.77
CA ILE A 141 18.40 -16.45 2.97
C ILE A 141 18.61 -15.14 3.73
N GLU A 142 19.45 -15.11 4.76
CA GLU A 142 19.76 -13.91 5.53
C GLU A 142 20.44 -12.85 4.65
N ALA A 143 21.43 -13.23 3.85
CA ALA A 143 22.09 -12.33 2.90
C ALA A 143 21.11 -11.79 1.85
N GLN A 144 20.18 -12.62 1.36
CA GLN A 144 19.17 -12.22 0.39
C GLN A 144 18.12 -11.29 1.02
N LEU A 145 17.75 -11.52 2.28
CA LEU A 145 16.84 -10.66 3.04
C LEU A 145 17.51 -9.31 3.34
N GLN A 146 18.76 -9.30 3.79
CA GLN A 146 19.53 -8.07 4.02
C GLN A 146 19.69 -7.28 2.73
N SER A 147 20.01 -7.93 1.60
CA SER A 147 20.08 -7.27 0.30
C SER A 147 18.72 -6.69 -0.12
N GLY A 148 17.62 -7.43 0.06
CA GLY A 148 16.27 -6.93 -0.22
C GLY A 148 15.87 -5.75 0.67
N ILE A 149 16.20 -5.80 1.97
CA ILE A 149 15.97 -4.70 2.91
C ILE A 149 16.84 -3.49 2.54
N GLN A 150 18.08 -3.70 2.11
CA GLN A 150 18.98 -2.64 1.65
C GLN A 150 18.43 -1.98 0.38
N SER A 151 17.94 -2.75 -0.60
CA SER A 151 17.30 -2.21 -1.80
C SER A 151 15.99 -1.47 -1.49
N LEU A 152 15.19 -1.96 -0.54
CA LEU A 152 14.01 -1.23 -0.05
C LEU A 152 14.41 0.03 0.71
N ALA A 153 15.47 -0.01 1.50
CA ALA A 153 16.02 1.15 2.19
C ALA A 153 16.58 2.16 1.18
N GLU A 154 17.21 1.76 0.09
CA GLU A 154 17.63 2.65 -1.01
C GLU A 154 16.46 3.27 -1.76
N LEU A 155 15.34 2.54 -1.91
CA LEU A 155 14.10 3.08 -2.46
C LEU A 155 13.34 4.00 -1.49
N LEU A 156 13.56 3.83 -0.17
CA LEU A 156 12.93 4.60 0.90
C LEU A 156 13.82 5.72 1.44
N ILE A 157 15.11 5.72 1.13
CA ILE A 157 15.97 6.89 1.26
C ILE A 157 15.35 7.91 0.31
N PRO A 158 14.88 9.06 0.82
CA PRO A 158 14.49 10.15 -0.05
C PRO A 158 15.71 10.39 -0.92
N GLN A 159 15.61 10.13 -2.23
CA GLN A 159 16.62 10.63 -3.13
C GLN A 159 16.75 12.10 -2.78
N PRO A 160 17.95 12.60 -2.42
CA PRO A 160 18.14 14.03 -2.40
C PRO A 160 17.74 14.44 -3.80
N ALA A 161 16.59 15.11 -3.91
CA ALA A 161 16.14 15.67 -5.16
C ALA A 161 17.38 16.40 -5.69
N ALA A 162 17.87 15.95 -6.84
CA ALA A 162 18.69 16.83 -7.64
C ALA A 162 17.95 18.17 -7.64
N ASP A 163 18.66 19.25 -7.34
CA ASP A 163 18.16 20.61 -7.36
C ASP A 163 17.71 20.99 -8.78
N GLU A 164 16.69 20.31 -9.30
CA GLU A 164 15.91 20.63 -10.48
C GLU A 164 14.63 21.28 -9.95
N GLU A 165 14.70 22.60 -9.85
CA GLU A 165 13.59 23.55 -9.90
C GLU A 165 12.26 23.08 -9.24
N LEU A 166 12.09 23.44 -7.96
CA LEU A 166 10.80 23.43 -7.26
C LEU A 166 9.88 24.57 -7.76
N PRO A 167 9.13 24.38 -8.86
CA PRO A 167 7.72 24.77 -8.87
C PRO A 167 6.74 23.63 -9.23
N GLU A 168 7.19 22.55 -9.87
CA GLU A 168 6.28 21.60 -10.54
C GLU A 168 5.49 20.69 -9.57
N THR A 169 6.14 20.14 -8.53
CA THR A 169 5.46 19.23 -7.58
C THR A 169 4.39 19.95 -6.77
N SER A 170 4.63 21.21 -6.39
CA SER A 170 3.63 22.03 -5.69
C SER A 170 2.47 22.38 -6.61
N ALA A 171 2.72 22.61 -7.90
CA ALA A 171 1.67 22.87 -8.88
C ALA A 171 0.82 21.62 -9.16
N ALA A 172 1.45 20.45 -9.22
CA ALA A 172 0.76 19.17 -9.41
C ALA A 172 -0.19 18.85 -8.25
N TRP A 173 0.27 18.98 -7.00
CA TRP A 173 -0.59 18.79 -5.82
C TRP A 173 -1.72 19.81 -5.74
N ARG A 174 -1.42 21.07 -6.05
CA ARG A 174 -2.43 22.13 -6.10
C ARG A 174 -3.54 21.79 -7.10
N ARG A 175 -3.17 21.33 -8.30
CA ARG A 175 -4.12 20.91 -9.34
C ARG A 175 -4.86 19.62 -8.97
N ALA A 176 -4.21 18.67 -8.30
CA ALA A 176 -4.86 17.43 -7.86
C ALA A 176 -5.93 17.70 -6.78
N ILE A 177 -5.66 18.60 -5.83
CA ILE A 177 -6.58 18.92 -4.73
C ILE A 177 -7.74 19.81 -5.20
N LEU A 178 -7.45 20.83 -6.00
CA LEU A 178 -8.44 21.86 -6.36
C LEU A 178 -9.11 21.63 -7.72
N GLY A 179 -8.55 20.77 -8.57
CA GLY A 179 -8.93 20.67 -9.98
C GLY A 179 -8.37 21.82 -10.82
N ALA A 180 -8.48 21.71 -12.15
CA ALA A 180 -8.00 22.74 -13.07
C ALA A 180 -8.77 24.07 -12.91
N ASP A 181 -10.11 23.98 -12.89
CA ASP A 181 -11.02 25.13 -12.81
C ASP A 181 -10.70 26.12 -11.67
N LEU A 182 -10.40 25.61 -10.47
CA LEU A 182 -10.13 26.47 -9.31
C LEU A 182 -8.69 26.98 -9.26
N VAL A 183 -7.76 26.31 -9.96
CA VAL A 183 -6.36 26.73 -10.02
C VAL A 183 -6.15 27.80 -11.08
N ASP A 184 -6.88 27.71 -12.19
CA ASP A 184 -6.74 28.63 -13.31
C ASP A 184 -7.45 29.99 -13.05
N ASP A 185 -8.33 30.05 -12.04
CA ASP A 185 -8.94 31.31 -11.60
C ASP A 185 -8.00 32.11 -10.68
N ALA A 186 -7.35 33.11 -11.27
CA ALA A 186 -6.42 34.01 -10.57
C ALA A 186 -7.09 34.79 -9.43
N ALA A 187 -8.40 35.06 -9.49
CA ALA A 187 -9.11 35.80 -8.45
C ALA A 187 -9.22 34.99 -7.14
N LEU A 188 -9.04 33.66 -7.21
CA LEU A 188 -9.07 32.75 -6.07
C LEU A 188 -7.69 32.48 -5.47
N GLY A 189 -6.63 33.13 -5.99
CA GLY A 189 -5.25 32.88 -5.60
C GLY A 189 -5.02 32.98 -4.09
N GLU A 190 -5.64 33.96 -3.43
CA GLU A 190 -5.53 34.14 -1.98
C GLU A 190 -6.21 33.01 -1.20
N SER A 191 -7.48 32.70 -1.51
CA SER A 191 -8.24 31.66 -0.81
C SER A 191 -7.65 30.26 -1.04
N THR A 192 -7.18 29.97 -2.25
CA THR A 192 -6.49 28.72 -2.57
C THR A 192 -5.15 28.62 -1.84
N GLY A 193 -4.39 29.72 -1.76
CA GLY A 193 -3.17 29.81 -0.95
C GLY A 193 -3.43 29.55 0.53
N GLN A 194 -4.47 30.19 1.10
CA GLN A 194 -4.88 29.97 2.50
C GLN A 194 -5.25 28.51 2.78
N LEU A 195 -5.97 27.86 1.87
CA LEU A 195 -6.33 26.44 2.03
C LEU A 195 -5.07 25.56 2.08
N LEU A 196 -4.16 25.72 1.10
CA LEU A 196 -2.94 24.92 1.00
C LEU A 196 -1.99 25.17 2.18
N GLN A 197 -1.88 26.43 2.62
CA GLN A 197 -1.12 26.77 3.82
C GLN A 197 -1.74 26.13 5.07
N GLY A 198 -3.08 26.10 5.17
CA GLY A 198 -3.79 25.39 6.24
C GLY A 198 -3.51 23.88 6.24
N VAL A 199 -3.51 23.26 5.05
CA VAL A 199 -3.18 21.82 4.90
C VAL A 199 -1.75 21.54 5.35
N ALA A 200 -0.78 22.34 4.89
CA ALA A 200 0.64 22.22 5.27
C ALA A 200 0.86 22.52 6.76
N GLY A 201 0.09 23.44 7.32
CA GLY A 201 0.13 23.81 8.73
C GLY A 201 -0.58 22.83 9.68
N GLY A 202 -1.21 21.77 9.17
CA GLY A 202 -1.90 20.77 9.99
C GLY A 202 -3.29 21.18 10.46
N ASP A 203 -3.91 22.19 9.84
CA ASP A 203 -5.30 22.54 10.14
C ASP A 203 -6.23 21.40 9.69
N LYS A 204 -6.87 20.76 10.67
CA LYS A 204 -7.78 19.63 10.46
C LYS A 204 -8.95 19.98 9.54
N ALA A 205 -9.45 21.21 9.57
CA ALA A 205 -10.57 21.62 8.73
C ALA A 205 -10.13 21.79 7.28
N ALA A 206 -8.99 22.45 7.05
CA ALA A 206 -8.36 22.57 5.73
C ALA A 206 -8.00 21.19 5.14
N GLN A 207 -7.42 20.30 5.95
CA GLN A 207 -7.09 18.92 5.56
C GLN A 207 -8.35 18.11 5.24
N ALA A 208 -9.43 18.26 6.01
CA ALA A 208 -10.69 17.58 5.73
C ALA A 208 -11.30 18.05 4.40
N LEU A 209 -11.28 19.35 4.11
CA LEU A 209 -11.74 19.87 2.82
C LEU A 209 -10.87 19.36 1.67
N ALA A 210 -9.55 19.49 1.78
CA ALA A 210 -8.63 19.01 0.75
C ALA A 210 -8.77 17.50 0.49
N GLY A 211 -8.92 16.71 1.56
CA GLY A 211 -9.19 15.27 1.46
C GLY A 211 -10.51 14.98 0.75
N GLN A 212 -11.59 15.71 1.07
CA GLN A 212 -12.87 15.50 0.39
C GLN A 212 -12.84 15.91 -1.08
N LEU A 213 -12.10 16.95 -1.44
CA LEU A 213 -11.92 17.31 -2.84
C LEU A 213 -11.14 16.23 -3.61
N LEU A 214 -10.07 15.69 -3.03
CA LEU A 214 -9.34 14.55 -3.62
C LEU A 214 -10.24 13.32 -3.81
N VAL A 215 -11.08 12.99 -2.83
CA VAL A 215 -12.05 11.90 -2.95
C VAL A 215 -13.08 12.21 -4.02
N PHE A 216 -13.59 13.45 -4.10
CA PHE A 216 -14.54 13.86 -5.12
C PHE A 216 -13.96 13.72 -6.54
N HIS A 217 -12.74 14.21 -6.76
CA HIS A 217 -12.09 14.14 -8.08
C HIS A 217 -11.72 12.72 -8.52
N SER A 218 -11.57 11.78 -7.58
CA SER A 218 -11.23 10.38 -7.86
C SER A 218 -12.42 9.42 -7.80
N ALA A 219 -13.61 9.90 -7.42
CA ALA A 219 -14.78 9.08 -7.23
C ALA A 219 -15.47 8.72 -8.56
N PRO A 220 -16.12 7.53 -8.63
CA PRO A 220 -16.97 7.19 -9.76
C PRO A 220 -18.28 8.01 -9.71
N ALA A 221 -18.91 8.17 -10.87
CA ALA A 221 -20.04 9.07 -11.08
C ALA A 221 -21.17 8.86 -10.07
N GLU A 222 -21.49 7.61 -9.72
CA GLU A 222 -22.61 7.26 -8.84
C GLU A 222 -22.47 7.84 -7.42
N ARG A 223 -21.24 8.18 -7.00
CA ARG A 223 -20.95 8.73 -5.67
C ARG A 223 -20.90 10.26 -5.64
N LEU A 224 -20.79 10.93 -6.80
CA LEU A 224 -20.61 12.38 -6.86
C LEU A 224 -21.72 13.17 -6.15
N PRO A 225 -23.03 12.86 -6.29
CA PRO A 225 -24.08 13.61 -5.62
C PRO A 225 -24.00 13.57 -4.09
N GLN A 226 -23.57 12.45 -3.52
CA GLN A 226 -23.36 12.30 -2.09
C GLN A 226 -22.12 13.11 -1.64
N LEU A 227 -21.05 13.05 -2.42
CA LEU A 227 -19.81 13.78 -2.12
C LEU A 227 -19.97 15.30 -2.26
N LEU A 228 -20.87 15.81 -3.11
CA LEU A 228 -21.22 17.23 -3.13
C LEU A 228 -21.62 17.73 -1.74
N LYS A 229 -22.43 16.95 -1.03
CA LYS A 229 -22.85 17.28 0.33
C LYS A 229 -21.66 17.30 1.29
N ASP A 230 -20.83 16.27 1.24
CA ASP A 230 -19.69 16.10 2.16
C ASP A 230 -18.63 17.19 1.95
N VAL A 231 -18.38 17.59 0.70
CA VAL A 231 -17.51 18.73 0.36
C VAL A 231 -18.09 20.03 0.90
N GLY A 232 -19.40 20.25 0.79
CA GLY A 232 -20.06 21.44 1.34
C GLY A 232 -19.95 21.55 2.86
N GLU A 233 -20.16 20.43 3.56
CA GLU A 233 -19.97 20.39 5.01
C GLU A 233 -18.50 20.62 5.41
N ALA A 234 -17.55 20.05 4.67
CA ALA A 234 -16.13 20.27 4.89
C ALA A 234 -15.73 21.73 4.65
N TYR A 235 -16.30 22.36 3.61
CA TYR A 235 -16.07 23.78 3.30
C TYR A 235 -16.49 24.69 4.46
N TYR A 236 -17.71 24.55 4.96
CA TYR A 236 -18.18 25.41 6.06
C TYR A 236 -17.55 25.09 7.43
N ARG A 237 -16.91 23.93 7.60
CA ARG A 237 -16.05 23.67 8.77
C ARG A 237 -14.74 24.44 8.67
N TRP A 238 -14.18 24.59 7.47
CA TRP A 238 -12.96 25.36 7.22
C TRP A 238 -13.21 26.88 7.18
N GLN A 239 -14.26 27.31 6.48
CA GLN A 239 -14.68 28.70 6.35
C GLN A 239 -16.13 28.88 6.84
N PRO A 240 -16.35 29.03 8.16
CA PRO A 240 -17.68 29.20 8.72
C PRO A 240 -18.38 30.45 8.18
N LYS A 241 -19.58 30.27 7.62
CA LYS A 241 -20.39 31.38 7.10
C LYS A 241 -21.22 32.01 8.21
N THR A 242 -20.86 33.23 8.60
CA THR A 242 -21.53 34.00 9.68
C THR A 242 -22.23 35.26 9.19
N ALA A 243 -22.05 35.66 7.93
CA ALA A 243 -22.67 36.83 7.33
C ALA A 243 -23.39 36.45 6.02
N PRO A 244 -24.45 37.18 5.65
CA PRO A 244 -25.08 37.04 4.33
C PRO A 244 -24.10 37.46 3.22
N GLY A 245 -24.29 36.89 2.04
CA GLY A 245 -23.34 37.00 0.92
C GLY A 245 -22.62 35.69 0.64
N ASN A 246 -21.97 35.60 -0.51
CA ASN A 246 -21.22 34.43 -0.96
C ASN A 246 -19.77 34.84 -1.18
N SER A 247 -18.83 34.04 -0.69
CA SER A 247 -17.42 34.29 -1.01
C SER A 247 -17.15 33.93 -2.47
N PRO A 248 -16.22 34.61 -3.16
CA PRO A 248 -15.84 34.24 -4.52
C PRO A 248 -15.41 32.77 -4.63
N PHE A 249 -14.65 32.30 -3.62
CA PHE A 249 -14.21 30.92 -3.54
C PHE A 249 -15.36 29.93 -3.34
N GLU A 250 -16.35 30.25 -2.52
CA GLU A 250 -17.56 29.42 -2.32
C GLU A 250 -18.33 29.23 -3.62
N GLN A 251 -18.55 30.31 -4.39
CA GLN A 251 -19.24 30.25 -5.67
C GLN A 251 -18.46 29.46 -6.70
N ALA A 252 -17.16 29.73 -6.81
CA ALA A 252 -16.29 29.05 -7.76
C ALA A 252 -16.20 27.55 -7.44
N LEU A 253 -16.10 27.18 -6.16
CA LEU A 253 -16.09 25.80 -5.71
C LEU A 253 -17.42 25.10 -6.05
N ALA A 254 -18.56 25.70 -5.71
CA ALA A 254 -19.86 25.12 -6.04
C ALA A 254 -20.02 24.94 -7.57
N GLY A 255 -19.59 25.92 -8.35
CA GLY A 255 -19.63 25.88 -9.82
C GLY A 255 -18.71 24.84 -10.43
N SER A 256 -17.47 24.68 -9.91
CA SER A 256 -16.53 23.67 -10.42
C SER A 256 -17.00 22.24 -10.10
N LEU A 257 -17.54 22.03 -8.90
CA LEU A 257 -18.14 20.75 -8.51
C LEU A 257 -19.35 20.40 -9.38
N GLN A 258 -20.21 21.38 -9.68
CA GLN A 258 -21.34 21.18 -10.57
C GLN A 258 -20.89 20.81 -11.99
N ARG A 259 -19.92 21.53 -12.56
CA ARG A 259 -19.37 21.20 -13.89
C ARG A 259 -18.74 19.80 -13.93
N ALA A 260 -18.07 19.39 -12.84
CA ALA A 260 -17.52 18.04 -12.73
C ALA A 260 -18.63 16.98 -12.71
N CYS A 261 -19.75 17.22 -12.02
CA CYS A 261 -20.92 16.33 -12.09
C CYS A 261 -21.52 16.28 -13.50
N GLU A 262 -21.69 17.44 -14.15
CA GLU A 262 -22.23 17.55 -15.51
C GLU A 262 -21.37 16.79 -16.52
N ALA A 263 -20.04 16.89 -16.42
CA ALA A 263 -19.09 16.13 -17.23
C ALA A 263 -19.21 14.61 -17.04
N ALA A 264 -19.66 14.16 -15.88
CA ALA A 264 -19.96 12.77 -15.57
C ALA A 264 -21.40 12.34 -15.96
N GLY A 265 -22.17 13.22 -16.63
CA GLY A 265 -23.56 12.97 -17.04
C GLY A 265 -24.59 13.17 -15.93
N ILE A 266 -24.19 13.76 -14.79
CA ILE A 266 -25.02 13.95 -13.61
C ILE A 266 -25.39 15.42 -13.48
N HIS A 267 -26.67 15.74 -13.59
CA HIS A 267 -27.17 17.11 -13.60
C HIS A 267 -27.62 17.57 -12.19
N ASN A 268 -26.81 17.26 -11.18
CA ASN A 268 -27.02 17.75 -9.82
C ASN A 268 -26.44 19.16 -9.70
N SER A 269 -27.17 20.05 -9.03
CA SER A 269 -26.72 21.43 -8.79
C SER A 269 -26.60 21.73 -7.30
N VAL A 270 -25.76 22.72 -6.98
CA VAL A 270 -25.54 23.22 -5.62
C VAL A 270 -26.27 24.54 -5.46
N GLU A 271 -27.08 24.64 -4.41
CA GLU A 271 -27.72 25.89 -4.01
C GLU A 271 -27.18 26.35 -2.66
N LEU A 272 -26.68 27.59 -2.63
CA LEU A 272 -26.03 28.18 -1.47
C LEU A 272 -27.07 28.78 -0.53
N VAL A 273 -26.89 28.52 0.77
CA VAL A 273 -27.75 29.01 1.84
C VAL A 273 -27.07 30.19 2.54
N HIS A 274 -27.86 31.09 3.12
CA HIS A 274 -27.33 32.27 3.81
C HIS A 274 -27.83 32.41 5.26
N PRO A 275 -26.98 32.90 6.18
CA PRO A 275 -27.45 33.41 7.46
C PRO A 275 -28.46 34.55 7.27
N GLY A 276 -29.51 34.57 8.09
CA GLY A 276 -30.64 35.50 8.03
C GLY A 276 -31.84 34.98 7.23
N GLU A 277 -31.68 33.89 6.46
CA GLU A 277 -32.80 33.26 5.76
C GLU A 277 -33.73 32.54 6.73
N ARG A 278 -34.99 32.36 6.31
CA ARG A 278 -35.96 31.59 7.09
C ARG A 278 -35.67 30.09 6.96
N PHE A 279 -35.78 29.38 8.07
CA PHE A 279 -35.67 27.93 8.09
C PHE A 279 -36.83 27.30 7.31
N ASP A 280 -36.51 26.48 6.31
CA ASP A 280 -37.45 25.65 5.56
C ASP A 280 -37.12 24.18 5.80
N SER A 281 -38.02 23.46 6.47
CA SER A 281 -37.84 22.03 6.76
C SER A 281 -37.72 21.13 5.52
N ALA A 282 -38.17 21.58 4.35
CA ALA A 282 -38.02 20.84 3.09
C ALA A 282 -36.59 20.91 2.55
N ARG A 283 -35.86 21.98 2.87
CA ARG A 283 -34.56 22.33 2.27
C ARG A 283 -33.41 22.31 3.28
N HIS A 284 -33.73 22.49 4.56
CA HIS A 284 -32.77 22.64 5.65
C HIS A 284 -32.95 21.53 6.71
N ASN A 285 -31.83 21.18 7.34
CA ASN A 285 -31.77 20.30 8.50
C ASN A 285 -31.09 21.04 9.65
N ALA A 286 -31.76 21.12 10.80
CA ALA A 286 -31.26 21.78 12.00
C ALA A 286 -31.45 20.88 13.22
N ALA A 287 -30.47 20.89 14.13
CA ALA A 287 -30.54 20.11 15.37
C ALA A 287 -31.47 20.75 16.42
N SER A 288 -31.62 22.07 16.38
CA SER A 288 -32.49 22.85 17.27
C SER A 288 -33.73 23.35 16.54
N ARG A 289 -34.78 23.69 17.30
CA ARG A 289 -35.93 24.42 16.77
C ARG A 289 -35.59 25.91 16.69
N GLY A 290 -36.01 26.55 15.61
CA GLY A 290 -35.81 27.97 15.35
C GLY A 290 -36.43 28.34 14.00
N VAL A 291 -36.47 29.64 13.71
CA VAL A 291 -37.12 30.16 12.49
C VAL A 291 -36.10 30.86 11.59
N GLU A 292 -35.01 31.38 12.15
CA GLU A 292 -33.98 32.11 11.42
C GLU A 292 -32.68 31.29 11.39
N ILE A 293 -32.05 31.19 10.21
CA ILE A 293 -30.74 30.56 10.04
C ILE A 293 -29.67 31.50 10.58
N VAL A 294 -28.89 31.06 11.55
CA VAL A 294 -27.79 31.85 12.14
C VAL A 294 -26.42 31.42 11.64
N ARG A 295 -26.25 30.16 11.25
CA ARG A 295 -25.01 29.62 10.68
C ARG A 295 -25.32 28.56 9.65
N VAL A 296 -24.56 28.59 8.56
CA VAL A 296 -24.64 27.58 7.49
C VAL A 296 -23.53 26.57 7.72
N LEU A 297 -23.87 25.29 7.69
CA LEU A 297 -22.97 24.17 7.94
C LEU A 297 -22.88 23.21 6.74
N GLY A 298 -23.62 23.49 5.67
CA GLY A 298 -23.68 22.73 4.42
C GLY A 298 -24.53 23.50 3.41
N TRP A 299 -24.44 23.12 2.13
CA TRP A 299 -25.30 23.66 1.06
C TRP A 299 -26.38 22.66 0.67
N ILE A 300 -27.36 23.12 -0.12
CA ILE A 300 -28.41 22.26 -0.65
C ILE A 300 -27.90 21.61 -1.93
N VAL A 301 -28.10 20.30 -2.06
CA VAL A 301 -27.86 19.59 -3.32
C VAL A 301 -29.19 19.28 -3.96
N LEU A 302 -29.39 19.72 -5.20
CA LEU A 302 -30.59 19.49 -5.99
C LEU A 302 -30.34 18.42 -7.05
N ARG A 303 -31.40 17.69 -7.43
CA ARG A 303 -31.43 16.82 -8.61
C ARG A 303 -31.71 17.65 -9.87
N ASP A 304 -31.57 16.98 -11.01
CA ASP A 304 -31.93 17.48 -12.36
C ASP A 304 -33.33 18.12 -12.44
N ASN A 305 -34.30 17.55 -11.72
CA ASN A 305 -35.68 18.02 -11.67
C ASN A 305 -35.95 19.10 -10.60
N GLY A 306 -34.88 19.66 -9.99
CA GLY A 306 -34.97 20.68 -8.95
C GLY A 306 -35.43 20.17 -7.58
N LYS A 307 -35.67 18.86 -7.42
CA LYS A 307 -35.98 18.28 -6.10
C LYS A 307 -34.72 18.22 -5.25
N VAL A 308 -34.88 18.47 -3.95
CA VAL A 308 -33.79 18.35 -2.98
C VAL A 308 -33.29 16.90 -2.95
N TYR A 309 -32.04 16.71 -3.35
CA TYR A 309 -31.30 15.47 -3.16
C TYR A 309 -30.84 15.37 -1.71
N THR A 310 -30.18 16.42 -1.22
CA THR A 310 -29.76 16.53 0.19
C THR A 310 -29.99 17.94 0.73
N LYS A 311 -30.49 18.01 1.97
CA LYS A 311 -30.76 19.25 2.68
C LYS A 311 -29.47 19.87 3.22
N ALA A 312 -29.42 21.20 3.25
CA ALA A 312 -28.34 21.93 3.91
C ALA A 312 -28.40 21.74 5.44
N ALA A 313 -27.26 21.43 6.05
CA ALA A 313 -27.13 21.50 7.50
C ALA A 313 -27.03 22.96 7.94
N VAL A 314 -27.83 23.37 8.91
CA VAL A 314 -27.88 24.76 9.41
C VAL A 314 -28.06 24.80 10.93
N ALA A 315 -27.63 25.89 11.55
CA ALA A 315 -28.00 26.24 12.92
C ALA A 315 -29.06 27.34 12.89
N VAL A 316 -30.05 27.26 13.78
CA VAL A 316 -31.19 28.18 13.85
C VAL A 316 -31.36 28.78 15.24
N ARG A 317 -32.00 29.96 15.29
CA ARG A 317 -32.49 30.60 16.53
C ARG A 317 -33.97 30.96 16.42
#